data_AF-A0A519CDC5-F1
#
_entry.id   AF-A0A519CDC5-F1
#
_cell.length_a   1.000
_cell.length_b   1.000
_cell.length_c   1.000
_cell.angle_alpha   90.00
_cell.angle_beta   90.00
_cell.angle_gamma   90.00
#
_symmetry.space_group_name_H-M   'P 1'
#
loop_
_entity.id
_entity.type
_entity.pdbx_description
1 polymer ?
#
loop_
_entity_poly.entity_id
_entity_poly.type
_entity_poly.pdbx_seq_one_letter_code
_entity_poly.pdbx_strand_id
1 'polypeptide(L)'
;AVILWRATGMNVHIFESVPGMGAGFAAHFIMVFKNKDPWLMERIPQPKKIAAGFGAILLIIIPTEVYYLYNEPSQAEIIDSDSMWNLTVEFEPHFEEQVINIGDGSTESFQFSIPADAVGVSFHLNYSESNEGGIGSQCDNVESSYDDTNVPSEFRVMWNLQNITGQNCGENLLGGIATWNGFVQTNTYENHQITIAELTVEKDAGEIIFDVKVDVNRAFITNGDSGEEITLMMRYNTLVSYDLTEAE
;
A
#
# COMPACT_ATOMS: atom_id res chain seq x y z
N ALA A 1 -39.10 18.09 16.91
CA ALA A 1 -39.78 17.41 15.79
C ALA A 1 -39.08 16.08 15.44
N VAL A 2 -37.78 16.06 15.14
CA VAL A 2 -37.01 14.87 14.70
C VAL A 2 -37.15 13.63 15.60
N ILE A 3 -37.26 13.78 16.91
CA ILE A 3 -37.43 12.65 17.86
C ILE A 3 -38.78 11.94 17.69
N LEU A 4 -39.87 12.69 17.45
CA LEU A 4 -41.20 12.11 17.23
C LEU A 4 -41.28 11.36 15.88
N TRP A 5 -40.51 11.82 14.89
CA TRP A 5 -40.42 11.20 13.56
C TRP A 5 -39.55 9.92 13.56
N ARG A 6 -38.48 9.89 14.36
CA ARG A 6 -37.70 8.65 14.60
C ARG A 6 -38.54 7.57 15.28
N ALA A 7 -39.36 7.94 16.26
CA ALA A 7 -40.25 7.01 16.93
C ALA A 7 -41.36 6.44 16.03
N THR A 8 -41.67 7.10 14.91
CA THR A 8 -42.78 6.73 14.02
C THR A 8 -42.34 6.15 12.66
N GLY A 9 -41.03 5.96 12.44
CA GLY A 9 -40.50 5.22 11.28
C GLY A 9 -40.59 5.93 9.93
N MET A 10 -40.94 7.22 9.90
CA MET A 10 -41.10 8.01 8.65
C MET A 10 -39.76 8.55 8.10
N ASN A 11 -38.67 7.79 8.23
CA ASN A 11 -37.29 8.26 7.95
C ASN A 11 -36.82 8.06 6.49
N VAL A 12 -37.69 7.64 5.57
CA VAL A 12 -37.26 7.18 4.23
C VAL A 12 -37.11 8.33 3.22
N HIS A 13 -37.61 9.55 3.52
CA HIS A 13 -37.72 10.61 2.51
C HIS A 13 -37.27 12.02 2.95
N ILE A 14 -36.53 12.18 4.05
CA ILE A 14 -36.05 13.51 4.49
C ILE A 14 -34.57 13.44 4.86
N PHE A 15 -33.75 14.29 4.23
CA PHE A 15 -32.33 14.45 4.53
C PHE A 15 -32.10 14.83 6.00
N GLU A 16 -31.10 14.22 6.63
CA GLU A 16 -30.63 14.62 7.96
C GLU A 16 -30.23 16.10 7.93
N SER A 17 -30.77 16.91 8.84
CA SER A 17 -30.41 18.32 8.90
C SER A 17 -28.96 18.46 9.35
N VAL A 18 -28.05 18.73 8.41
CA VAL A 18 -26.65 19.13 8.65
C VAL A 18 -26.58 20.19 9.75
N PRO A 19 -25.76 19.97 10.80
CA PRO A 19 -25.50 20.99 11.83
C PRO A 19 -25.09 22.32 11.18
N GLY A 20 -25.73 23.43 11.57
CA GLY A 20 -25.45 24.76 11.03
C GLY A 20 -26.38 25.26 9.92
N MET A 21 -27.24 24.42 9.33
CA MET A 21 -28.28 24.91 8.41
C MET A 21 -29.33 25.81 9.11
N GLY A 22 -29.62 25.57 10.39
CA GLY A 22 -30.50 26.41 11.21
C GLY A 22 -29.97 27.83 11.40
N ALA A 23 -28.68 27.96 11.72
CA ALA A 23 -27.99 29.24 11.84
C ALA A 23 -27.98 30.03 10.52
N GLY A 24 -27.75 29.35 9.38
CA GLY A 24 -27.84 29.97 8.05
C GLY A 24 -29.24 30.49 7.74
N PHE A 25 -30.27 29.72 8.06
CA PHE A 25 -31.67 30.13 7.93
C PHE A 25 -32.00 31.34 8.83
N ALA A 26 -31.57 31.33 10.09
CA ALA A 26 -31.79 32.42 11.03
C ALA A 26 -31.10 33.72 10.58
N ALA A 27 -29.84 33.64 10.15
CA ALA A 27 -29.08 34.78 9.63
C ALA A 27 -29.72 35.37 8.37
N HIS A 28 -30.20 34.51 7.46
CA HIS A 28 -30.92 34.94 6.26
C HIS A 28 -32.18 35.74 6.63
N PHE A 29 -33.01 35.23 7.53
CA PHE A 29 -34.23 35.95 7.95
C PHE A 29 -33.93 37.25 8.71
N ILE A 30 -32.91 37.28 9.58
CA ILE A 30 -32.48 38.51 10.25
C ILE A 30 -32.06 39.58 9.22
N MET A 31 -31.32 39.19 8.19
CA MET A 31 -30.95 40.10 7.10
C MET A 31 -32.16 40.61 6.32
N VAL A 32 -33.10 39.72 5.97
CA VAL A 32 -34.31 40.09 5.22
C VAL A 32 -35.20 41.04 6.04
N PHE A 33 -35.32 40.84 7.36
CA PHE A 33 -36.02 41.77 8.25
C PHE A 33 -35.30 43.12 8.39
N LYS A 34 -33.97 43.12 8.48
CA LYS A 34 -33.15 44.33 8.59
C LYS A 34 -33.21 45.17 7.31
N ASN A 35 -33.17 44.52 6.14
CA ASN A 35 -33.15 45.18 4.84
C ASN A 35 -34.55 45.57 4.34
N LYS A 36 -35.62 45.23 5.09
CA LYS A 36 -37.02 45.52 4.75
C LYS A 36 -37.39 45.10 3.32
N ASP A 37 -36.98 43.89 2.95
CA ASP A 37 -37.12 43.41 1.58
C ASP A 37 -38.58 43.43 1.10
N PRO A 38 -38.88 43.97 -0.11
CA PRO A 38 -40.25 44.16 -0.61
C PRO A 38 -41.09 42.88 -0.63
N TRP A 39 -40.45 41.74 -0.86
CA TRP A 39 -41.08 40.41 -0.84
C TRP A 39 -41.81 40.10 0.48
N LEU A 40 -41.31 40.61 1.60
CA LEU A 40 -41.89 40.39 2.93
C LEU A 40 -42.91 41.47 3.33
N MET A 41 -42.77 42.69 2.81
CA MET A 41 -43.62 43.82 3.20
C MET A 41 -44.86 44.02 2.30
N GLU A 42 -44.81 43.68 1.01
CA GLU A 42 -45.91 43.98 0.08
C GLU A 42 -46.93 42.85 -0.08
N ARG A 43 -46.55 41.58 0.17
CA ARG A 43 -47.41 40.42 -0.11
C ARG A 43 -48.14 39.83 1.10
N ILE A 44 -47.94 40.36 2.30
CA ILE A 44 -48.34 39.64 3.51
C ILE A 44 -49.23 40.46 4.46
N PRO A 45 -50.50 40.07 4.72
CA PRO A 45 -51.49 41.02 5.26
C PRO A 45 -51.45 41.23 6.79
N GLN A 46 -50.68 40.45 7.56
CA GLN A 46 -50.77 40.47 9.04
C GLN A 46 -49.41 40.26 9.74
N PRO A 47 -48.62 41.33 9.96
CA PRO A 47 -47.27 41.23 10.53
C PRO A 47 -47.22 40.62 11.95
N LYS A 48 -48.29 40.77 12.74
CA LYS A 48 -48.34 40.27 14.13
C LYS A 48 -48.44 38.74 14.25
N LYS A 49 -49.12 38.06 13.31
CA LYS A 49 -49.25 36.59 13.34
C LYS A 49 -47.99 35.88 12.86
N ILE A 50 -47.23 36.56 12.01
CA ILE A 50 -45.97 36.05 11.45
C ILE A 50 -44.84 36.20 12.46
N ALA A 51 -44.74 37.33 13.15
CA ALA A 51 -43.81 37.48 14.27
C ALA A 51 -44.04 36.40 15.35
N ALA A 52 -45.30 36.06 15.64
CA ALA A 52 -45.64 34.98 16.57
C ALA A 52 -45.23 33.59 16.02
N GLY A 53 -45.44 33.31 14.73
CA GLY A 53 -45.03 32.07 14.09
C GLY A 53 -43.51 31.89 14.01
N PHE A 54 -42.78 32.93 13.63
CA PHE A 54 -41.30 32.93 13.62
C PHE A 54 -40.72 32.84 15.03
N GLY A 55 -41.31 33.55 16.00
CA GLY A 55 -40.92 33.45 17.40
C GLY A 55 -41.10 32.03 17.94
N ALA A 56 -42.18 31.34 17.56
CA ALA A 56 -42.42 29.95 17.93
C ALA A 56 -41.41 28.98 17.30
N ILE A 57 -41.02 29.21 16.04
CA ILE A 57 -39.98 28.40 15.36
C ILE A 57 -38.61 28.61 16.02
N LEU A 58 -38.22 29.85 16.29
CA LEU A 58 -36.95 30.17 16.96
C LEU A 58 -36.92 29.61 18.39
N LEU A 59 -38.03 29.65 19.12
CA LEU A 59 -38.17 29.03 20.44
C LEU A 59 -37.97 27.51 20.41
N ILE A 60 -38.19 26.85 19.28
CA ILE A 60 -37.91 25.42 19.13
C ILE A 60 -36.45 25.19 18.74
N ILE A 61 -35.90 26.00 17.81
CA ILE A 61 -34.54 25.84 17.28
C ILE A 61 -33.49 26.14 18.35
N ILE A 62 -33.62 27.25 19.08
CA ILE A 62 -32.59 27.72 20.01
C ILE A 62 -32.31 26.70 21.13
N PRO A 63 -33.32 26.13 21.83
CA PRO A 63 -33.06 25.11 22.85
C PRO A 63 -32.45 23.84 22.29
N THR A 64 -32.83 23.43 21.06
CA THR A 64 -32.17 22.28 20.41
C THR A 64 -30.71 22.57 20.09
N GLU A 65 -30.37 23.74 19.54
CA GLU A 65 -28.97 24.08 19.25
C GLU A 65 -28.15 24.23 20.53
N VAL A 66 -28.71 24.84 21.59
CA VAL A 66 -28.06 24.91 22.91
C VAL A 66 -27.89 23.52 23.53
N TYR A 67 -28.88 22.64 23.38
CA TYR A 67 -28.77 21.25 23.83
C TYR A 67 -27.68 20.49 23.04
N TYR A 68 -27.57 20.71 21.73
CA TYR A 68 -26.49 20.15 20.91
C TYR A 68 -25.12 20.69 21.30
N LEU A 69 -24.99 21.99 21.60
CA LEU A 69 -23.72 22.60 22.04
C LEU A 69 -23.31 22.16 23.45
N TYR A 70 -24.29 21.94 24.35
CA TYR A 70 -24.01 21.57 25.73
C TYR A 70 -23.81 20.07 25.92
N ASN A 71 -24.45 19.25 25.09
CA ASN A 71 -24.25 17.80 25.05
C ASN A 71 -23.41 17.35 23.85
N GLU A 72 -22.70 18.29 23.20
CA GLU A 72 -21.69 17.93 22.24
C GLU A 72 -20.64 17.13 23.04
N PRO A 73 -20.37 15.86 22.67
CA PRO A 73 -19.27 15.15 23.30
C PRO A 73 -18.02 16.03 23.15
N SER A 74 -17.36 16.33 24.28
CA SER A 74 -16.22 17.24 24.35
C SER A 74 -15.09 16.68 23.52
N GLN A 75 -15.05 17.04 22.24
CA GLN A 75 -14.26 16.35 21.23
C GLN A 75 -14.52 14.85 21.28
N ALA A 76 -15.34 14.36 20.35
CA ALA A 76 -14.89 13.12 19.74
C ALA A 76 -13.49 13.45 19.21
N GLU A 77 -12.45 13.04 19.94
CA GLU A 77 -11.24 12.61 19.26
C GLU A 77 -11.78 11.79 18.10
N ILE A 78 -11.48 12.26 16.89
CA ILE A 78 -11.53 11.36 15.76
C ILE A 78 -10.45 10.35 16.11
N ILE A 79 -10.79 9.37 16.95
CA ILE A 79 -10.16 8.08 16.95
C ILE A 79 -10.44 7.66 15.52
N ASP A 80 -9.42 7.79 14.69
CA ASP A 80 -9.42 7.18 13.40
C ASP A 80 -9.67 5.69 13.65
N SER A 81 -10.92 5.27 13.54
CA SER A 81 -11.34 3.90 13.85
C SER A 81 -10.70 2.90 12.88
N ASP A 82 -10.00 3.38 11.86
CA ASP A 82 -9.25 2.59 10.89
C ASP A 82 -7.91 2.05 11.42
N SER A 83 -7.51 2.33 12.68
CA SER A 83 -6.25 1.82 13.25
C SER A 83 -6.37 1.28 14.68
N MET A 84 -7.39 0.46 14.95
CA MET A 84 -7.54 -0.23 16.23
C MET A 84 -6.77 -1.58 16.31
N TRP A 85 -6.00 -1.97 15.30
CA TRP A 85 -5.24 -3.23 15.32
C TRP A 85 -3.79 -3.04 14.86
N ASN A 86 -2.87 -3.68 15.59
CA ASN A 86 -1.45 -3.71 15.30
C ASN A 86 -0.99 -5.15 15.03
N LEU A 87 -0.42 -5.37 13.85
CA LEU A 87 0.17 -6.66 13.44
C LEU A 87 1.69 -6.54 13.52
N THR A 88 2.30 -7.28 14.44
CA THR A 88 3.75 -7.45 14.52
C THR A 88 4.12 -8.77 13.87
N VAL A 89 5.13 -8.77 13.00
CA VAL A 89 5.60 -9.97 12.29
C VAL A 89 7.10 -10.09 12.46
N GLU A 90 7.57 -11.30 12.73
CA GLU A 90 8.97 -11.65 12.86
C GLU A 90 9.39 -12.59 11.71
N PHE A 91 10.47 -12.22 11.03
CA PHE A 91 11.02 -12.97 9.90
C PHE A 91 12.45 -13.44 10.20
N GLU A 92 12.80 -14.64 9.73
CA GLU A 92 14.17 -15.15 9.75
C GLU A 92 14.77 -15.09 8.33
N PRO A 93 15.88 -14.34 8.12
CA PRO A 93 16.52 -14.24 6.83
C PRO A 93 17.50 -15.40 6.60
N HIS A 94 17.50 -15.92 5.37
CA HIS A 94 18.39 -16.95 4.88
C HIS A 94 19.09 -16.51 3.60
N PHE A 95 20.27 -17.09 3.34
CA PHE A 95 21.13 -16.75 2.22
C PHE A 95 21.70 -18.02 1.60
N GLU A 96 21.64 -18.10 0.27
CA GLU A 96 22.27 -19.13 -0.54
C GLU A 96 23.04 -18.45 -1.68
N GLU A 97 24.23 -18.95 -2.00
CA GLU A 97 25.06 -18.43 -3.08
C GLU A 97 25.57 -19.58 -3.96
N GLN A 98 25.72 -19.28 -5.25
CA GLN A 98 26.34 -20.14 -6.23
C GLN A 98 27.34 -19.31 -7.03
N VAL A 99 28.53 -19.87 -7.23
CA VAL A 99 29.64 -19.22 -7.95
C VAL A 99 30.02 -20.12 -9.12
N ILE A 100 29.93 -19.59 -10.34
CA ILE A 100 30.24 -20.31 -11.57
C ILE A 100 31.13 -19.43 -12.45
N ASN A 101 32.20 -20.02 -12.98
CA ASN A 101 33.03 -19.36 -14.00
C ASN A 101 32.43 -19.64 -15.38
N ILE A 102 32.01 -18.58 -16.07
CA ILE A 102 31.34 -18.64 -17.37
C ILE A 102 32.30 -18.13 -18.43
N GLY A 103 32.65 -18.98 -19.39
CA GLY A 103 33.56 -18.63 -20.47
C GLY A 103 32.96 -17.69 -21.52
N ASP A 104 33.82 -17.04 -22.30
CA ASP A 104 33.46 -16.17 -23.44
C ASP A 104 32.47 -16.84 -24.40
N GLY A 105 31.31 -16.20 -24.60
CA GLY A 105 30.23 -16.64 -25.47
C GLY A 105 29.43 -17.84 -24.94
N SER A 106 29.68 -18.25 -23.70
CA SER A 106 29.04 -19.40 -23.06
C SER A 106 27.88 -19.00 -22.15
N THR A 107 27.02 -19.96 -21.84
CA THR A 107 25.88 -19.79 -20.94
C THR A 107 25.93 -20.89 -19.90
N GLU A 108 25.77 -20.53 -18.64
CA GLU A 108 25.66 -21.47 -17.52
C GLU A 108 24.40 -21.20 -16.70
N SER A 109 23.91 -22.24 -16.03
CA SER A 109 22.66 -22.19 -15.27
C SER A 109 22.93 -22.22 -13.76
N PHE A 110 22.24 -21.35 -13.03
CA PHE A 110 22.18 -21.32 -11.58
C PHE A 110 20.80 -21.79 -11.13
N GLN A 111 20.73 -22.73 -10.19
CA GLN A 111 19.48 -23.38 -9.81
C GLN A 111 19.25 -23.27 -8.31
N PHE A 112 18.20 -22.56 -7.90
CA PHE A 112 17.87 -22.37 -6.49
C PHE A 112 16.60 -23.12 -6.11
N SER A 113 16.67 -23.84 -4.98
CA SER A 113 15.50 -24.44 -4.34
C SER A 113 14.81 -23.41 -3.46
N ILE A 114 13.52 -23.17 -3.67
CA ILE A 114 12.71 -22.27 -2.84
C ILE A 114 11.98 -23.11 -1.77
N PRO A 115 12.31 -22.96 -0.48
CA PRO A 115 11.64 -23.72 0.57
C PRO A 115 10.13 -23.41 0.64
N ALA A 116 9.34 -24.42 1.02
CA ALA A 116 7.88 -24.30 1.17
C ALA A 116 7.46 -23.24 2.21
N ASP A 117 8.30 -22.98 3.21
CA ASP A 117 8.09 -21.99 4.28
C ASP A 117 8.63 -20.59 3.95
N ALA A 118 9.26 -20.39 2.79
CA ALA A 118 9.70 -19.06 2.36
C ALA A 118 8.49 -18.16 2.07
N VAL A 119 8.51 -16.93 2.58
CA VAL A 119 7.45 -15.92 2.35
C VAL A 119 7.84 -14.87 1.31
N GLY A 120 9.14 -14.70 1.09
CA GLY A 120 9.69 -13.79 0.08
C GLY A 120 11.11 -14.17 -0.26
N VAL A 121 11.47 -14.04 -1.53
CA VAL A 121 12.74 -14.47 -2.12
C VAL A 121 13.23 -13.40 -3.08
N SER A 122 14.49 -13.01 -2.98
CA SER A 122 15.16 -12.02 -3.85
C SER A 122 16.48 -12.56 -4.40
N PHE A 123 16.83 -12.12 -5.60
CA PHE A 123 17.98 -12.60 -6.35
C PHE A 123 18.90 -11.46 -6.74
N HIS A 124 20.20 -11.67 -6.53
CA HIS A 124 21.23 -10.68 -6.83
C HIS A 124 22.36 -11.36 -7.60
N LEU A 125 22.73 -10.80 -8.74
CA LEU A 125 23.85 -11.22 -9.55
C LEU A 125 25.03 -10.28 -9.26
N ASN A 126 26.19 -10.82 -8.97
CA ASN A 126 27.40 -10.05 -8.72
C ASN A 126 28.59 -10.66 -9.44
N TYR A 127 29.39 -9.82 -10.07
CA TYR A 127 30.68 -10.19 -10.64
C TYR A 127 31.55 -8.96 -10.73
N SER A 128 32.85 -9.18 -10.77
CA SER A 128 33.82 -8.14 -11.05
C SER A 128 34.63 -8.56 -12.25
N GLU A 129 35.10 -7.60 -13.03
CA GLU A 129 36.14 -7.80 -14.05
C GLU A 129 37.32 -8.55 -13.45
N SER A 130 37.37 -9.87 -13.66
CA SER A 130 38.22 -10.76 -12.86
C SER A 130 39.43 -11.25 -13.64
N ASN A 131 39.41 -11.19 -14.98
CA ASN A 131 40.44 -11.79 -15.82
C ASN A 131 40.98 -10.91 -16.97
N GLU A 132 40.71 -9.61 -16.95
CA GLU A 132 41.22 -8.71 -18.00
C GLU A 132 42.77 -8.68 -18.03
N GLY A 133 43.34 -8.96 -19.19
CA GLY A 133 44.74 -8.71 -19.50
C GLY A 133 44.94 -7.42 -20.31
N GLY A 134 45.93 -6.60 -19.99
CA GLY A 134 46.33 -5.48 -20.86
C GLY A 134 46.05 -4.08 -20.30
N ILE A 135 45.77 -3.11 -21.19
CA ILE A 135 45.63 -1.68 -20.83
C ILE A 135 44.17 -1.24 -21.04
N GLY A 136 43.53 -0.85 -19.95
CA GLY A 136 42.11 -0.46 -19.90
C GLY A 136 41.25 -1.58 -19.32
N SER A 137 40.13 -1.20 -18.68
CA SER A 137 39.12 -2.12 -18.19
C SER A 137 37.75 -1.71 -18.70
N GLN A 138 36.99 -2.65 -19.26
CA GLN A 138 35.61 -2.42 -19.69
C GLN A 138 34.73 -3.59 -19.34
N CYS A 139 33.56 -3.26 -18.82
CA CYS A 139 32.69 -4.31 -18.37
C CYS A 139 32.14 -5.21 -19.48
N ASP A 140 31.97 -6.48 -19.13
CA ASP A 140 31.48 -7.52 -20.01
C ASP A 140 30.00 -7.41 -20.32
N ASN A 141 29.59 -7.93 -21.48
CA ASN A 141 28.19 -8.03 -21.83
C ASN A 141 27.59 -9.26 -21.16
N VAL A 142 26.72 -9.03 -20.17
CA VAL A 142 26.03 -10.10 -19.46
C VAL A 142 24.54 -10.04 -19.74
N GLU A 143 24.01 -11.18 -20.16
CA GLU A 143 22.60 -11.41 -20.40
C GLU A 143 22.10 -12.48 -19.44
N SER A 144 20.95 -12.24 -18.80
CA SER A 144 20.28 -13.25 -17.98
C SER A 144 18.87 -13.55 -18.46
N SER A 145 18.43 -14.78 -18.20
CA SER A 145 17.03 -15.17 -18.26
C SER A 145 16.68 -16.06 -17.09
N TYR A 146 15.42 -16.04 -16.66
CA TYR A 146 14.93 -16.94 -15.61
C TYR A 146 13.81 -17.84 -16.10
N ASP A 147 13.73 -19.03 -15.50
CA ASP A 147 12.61 -19.96 -15.60
C ASP A 147 11.97 -20.12 -14.22
N ASP A 148 10.73 -19.63 -14.09
CA ASP A 148 9.90 -19.68 -12.89
C ASP A 148 8.75 -20.70 -13.00
N THR A 149 8.78 -21.61 -13.98
CA THR A 149 7.69 -22.58 -14.21
C THR A 149 7.44 -23.53 -13.04
N ASN A 150 8.48 -23.80 -12.22
CA ASN A 150 8.41 -24.62 -11.01
C ASN A 150 8.23 -23.78 -9.72
N VAL A 151 7.98 -22.48 -9.84
CA VAL A 151 7.64 -21.63 -8.70
C VAL A 151 6.15 -21.81 -8.35
N PRO A 152 5.80 -22.07 -7.08
CA PRO A 152 4.41 -22.19 -6.65
C PRO A 152 3.59 -20.94 -6.98
N SER A 153 2.34 -21.13 -7.41
CA SER A 153 1.46 -20.05 -7.89
C SER A 153 1.07 -19.02 -6.82
N GLU A 154 1.27 -19.38 -5.54
CA GLU A 154 1.09 -18.52 -4.38
C GLU A 154 2.12 -17.38 -4.35
N PHE A 155 3.30 -17.60 -4.93
CA PHE A 155 4.28 -16.53 -5.12
C PHE A 155 3.85 -15.59 -6.25
N ARG A 156 3.92 -14.30 -5.98
CA ARG A 156 3.69 -13.24 -6.94
C ARG A 156 5.00 -12.53 -7.22
N VAL A 157 5.20 -12.08 -8.46
CA VAL A 157 6.30 -11.18 -8.79
C VAL A 157 6.10 -9.87 -8.06
N MET A 158 6.99 -9.58 -7.10
CA MET A 158 6.86 -8.43 -6.20
C MET A 158 7.95 -7.40 -6.43
N TRP A 159 9.18 -7.85 -6.67
CA TRP A 159 10.35 -6.99 -6.80
C TRP A 159 10.84 -6.91 -8.24
N ASN A 160 9.91 -6.98 -9.21
CA ASN A 160 10.19 -6.96 -10.65
C ASN A 160 11.29 -7.97 -11.02
N LEU A 161 10.98 -9.25 -10.91
CA LEU A 161 11.87 -10.31 -11.39
C LEU A 161 12.17 -10.04 -12.89
N GLN A 162 13.43 -9.72 -13.17
CA GLN A 162 13.84 -9.14 -14.45
C GLN A 162 15.15 -9.73 -14.95
N ASN A 163 15.24 -9.74 -16.27
CA ASN A 163 16.45 -10.08 -17.00
C ASN A 163 17.37 -8.86 -17.05
N ILE A 164 18.68 -9.09 -17.00
CA ILE A 164 19.68 -8.06 -17.32
C ILE A 164 20.23 -8.30 -18.71
N THR A 165 20.62 -7.22 -19.38
CA THR A 165 21.29 -7.25 -20.68
C THR A 165 22.23 -6.06 -20.77
N GLY A 166 23.35 -6.19 -21.45
CA GLY A 166 24.28 -5.10 -21.73
C GLY A 166 25.60 -5.21 -20.97
N GLN A 167 26.42 -4.18 -21.13
CA GLN A 167 27.71 -4.04 -20.46
C GLN A 167 27.48 -3.73 -18.99
N ASN A 168 27.55 -4.76 -18.14
CA ASN A 168 27.28 -4.66 -16.72
C ASN A 168 28.52 -5.13 -15.94
N CYS A 169 28.62 -4.79 -14.66
CA CYS A 169 29.63 -5.28 -13.74
C CYS A 169 29.22 -4.83 -12.33
N GLY A 170 29.70 -5.53 -11.31
CA GLY A 170 29.29 -5.33 -9.92
C GLY A 170 27.92 -5.94 -9.63
N GLU A 171 27.22 -5.35 -8.66
CA GLU A 171 25.95 -5.86 -8.17
C GLU A 171 24.77 -5.46 -9.08
N ASN A 172 23.98 -6.47 -9.46
CA ASN A 172 22.81 -6.36 -10.31
C ASN A 172 21.61 -7.02 -9.61
N LEU A 173 20.58 -6.23 -9.29
CA LEU A 173 19.34 -6.74 -8.72
C LEU A 173 18.48 -7.40 -9.81
N LEU A 174 18.28 -8.71 -9.68
CA LEU A 174 17.39 -9.47 -10.57
C LEU A 174 15.93 -9.45 -10.09
N GLY A 175 15.66 -8.92 -8.90
CA GLY A 175 14.31 -8.79 -8.35
C GLY A 175 13.92 -9.98 -7.49
N GLY A 176 12.64 -10.33 -7.48
CA GLY A 176 12.16 -11.42 -6.65
C GLY A 176 10.64 -11.54 -6.50
N ILE A 177 10.27 -12.54 -5.72
CA ILE A 177 8.91 -13.06 -5.58
C ILE A 177 8.53 -13.14 -4.11
N ALA A 178 7.25 -12.98 -3.79
CA ALA A 178 6.75 -13.14 -2.43
C ALA A 178 5.29 -13.60 -2.42
N THR A 179 4.87 -14.22 -1.33
CA THR A 179 3.46 -14.57 -1.10
C THR A 179 2.66 -13.39 -0.56
N TRP A 180 3.35 -12.38 -0.03
CA TRP A 180 2.76 -11.22 0.64
C TRP A 180 3.29 -9.91 0.08
N ASN A 181 2.40 -8.95 -0.20
CA ASN A 181 2.70 -7.70 -0.93
C ASN A 181 3.10 -6.49 -0.05
N GLY A 182 3.46 -6.69 1.21
CA GLY A 182 3.69 -5.60 2.16
C GLY A 182 2.44 -5.25 2.98
N PHE A 183 2.63 -4.51 4.08
CA PHE A 183 1.51 -4.08 4.91
C PHE A 183 0.75 -2.97 4.16
N VAL A 184 -0.50 -3.26 3.77
CA VAL A 184 -1.39 -2.21 3.25
C VAL A 184 -1.62 -1.22 4.39
N GLN A 185 -1.48 0.08 4.12
CA GLN A 185 -1.53 1.17 5.11
C GLN A 185 -2.89 1.36 5.82
N THR A 186 -3.83 0.42 5.67
CA THR A 186 -5.13 0.45 6.34
C THR A 186 -5.13 -0.61 7.44
N ASN A 187 -4.99 -0.16 8.69
CA ASN A 187 -4.80 -0.97 9.89
C ASN A 187 -6.11 -1.60 10.40
N THR A 188 -6.91 -2.15 9.49
CA THR A 188 -8.13 -2.86 9.85
C THR A 188 -7.81 -4.31 10.23
N TYR A 189 -8.62 -4.89 11.12
CA TYR A 189 -8.52 -6.32 11.45
C TYR A 189 -8.57 -7.20 10.20
N GLU A 190 -9.48 -6.90 9.27
CA GLU A 190 -9.69 -7.66 8.05
C GLU A 190 -8.43 -7.65 7.16
N ASN A 191 -7.78 -6.50 7.00
CA ASN A 191 -6.53 -6.40 6.24
C ASN A 191 -5.36 -7.14 6.90
N HIS A 192 -5.29 -7.10 8.24
CA HIS A 192 -4.29 -7.88 8.99
C HIS A 192 -4.53 -9.38 8.85
N GLN A 193 -5.79 -9.84 8.85
CA GLN A 193 -6.13 -11.23 8.58
C GLN A 193 -5.74 -11.66 7.16
N ILE A 194 -5.97 -10.80 6.15
CA ILE A 194 -5.51 -11.05 4.78
C ILE A 194 -3.98 -11.17 4.75
N THR A 195 -3.27 -10.27 5.42
CA THR A 195 -1.80 -10.31 5.53
C THR A 195 -1.32 -11.60 6.18
N ILE A 196 -1.93 -12.00 7.30
CA ILE A 196 -1.58 -13.27 7.98
C ILE A 196 -1.84 -14.46 7.05
N ALA A 197 -2.96 -14.48 6.32
CA ALA A 197 -3.27 -15.55 5.38
C ALA A 197 -2.24 -15.64 4.24
N GLU A 198 -1.75 -14.51 3.72
CA GLU A 198 -0.68 -14.46 2.71
C GLU A 198 0.68 -14.91 3.26
N LEU A 199 0.99 -14.59 4.52
CA LEU A 199 2.22 -14.98 5.19
C LEU A 199 2.24 -16.46 5.62
N THR A 200 1.07 -17.05 5.87
CA THR A 200 0.90 -18.43 6.34
C THR A 200 0.34 -19.38 5.29
N VAL A 201 0.27 -18.93 4.02
CA VAL A 201 -0.26 -19.74 2.94
C VAL A 201 0.54 -21.05 2.79
N GLU A 202 -0.18 -22.17 2.80
CA GLU A 202 0.42 -23.48 2.52
C GLU A 202 0.76 -23.57 1.03
N LYS A 203 1.99 -24.00 0.73
CA LYS A 203 2.50 -24.18 -0.63
C LYS A 203 3.58 -25.25 -0.64
N ASP A 204 3.80 -25.85 -1.80
CA ASP A 204 4.90 -26.79 -2.00
C ASP A 204 6.25 -26.05 -2.12
N ALA A 205 7.35 -26.78 -1.98
CA ALA A 205 8.66 -26.24 -2.33
C ALA A 205 8.75 -25.99 -3.83
N GLY A 206 9.47 -24.95 -4.22
CA GLY A 206 9.64 -24.52 -5.59
C GLY A 206 11.08 -24.58 -6.08
N GLU A 207 11.26 -24.21 -7.33
CA GLU A 207 12.56 -24.05 -7.95
C GLU A 207 12.54 -22.90 -8.95
N ILE A 208 13.65 -22.18 -9.03
CA ILE A 208 13.89 -21.16 -10.05
C ILE A 208 15.29 -21.35 -10.63
N ILE A 209 15.37 -21.21 -11.95
CA ILE A 209 16.62 -21.36 -12.70
C ILE A 209 16.95 -20.03 -13.35
N PHE A 210 18.20 -19.60 -13.24
CA PHE A 210 18.74 -18.45 -13.97
C PHE A 210 19.80 -18.92 -14.95
N ASP A 211 19.59 -18.66 -16.23
CA ASP A 211 20.61 -18.83 -17.26
C ASP A 211 21.35 -17.50 -17.44
N VAL A 212 22.67 -17.53 -17.34
CA VAL A 212 23.52 -16.34 -17.48
C VAL A 212 24.51 -16.57 -18.60
N LYS A 213 24.55 -15.64 -19.56
CA LYS A 213 25.49 -15.61 -20.67
C LYS A 213 26.49 -14.47 -20.49
N VAL A 214 27.76 -14.76 -20.78
CA VAL A 214 28.86 -13.77 -20.77
C VAL A 214 29.43 -13.66 -22.18
N ASP A 215 29.47 -12.46 -22.73
CA ASP A 215 30.26 -12.12 -23.92
C ASP A 215 31.32 -11.08 -23.55
N VAL A 216 32.59 -11.48 -23.70
CA VAL A 216 33.71 -10.70 -23.14
C VAL A 216 33.99 -9.42 -23.94
N ASN A 217 34.37 -8.36 -23.25
CA ASN A 217 34.70 -7.08 -23.84
C ASN A 217 36.16 -6.70 -23.62
N ARG A 218 36.97 -7.08 -24.61
CA ARG A 218 38.43 -6.98 -24.52
C ARG A 218 39.02 -5.56 -24.47
N ALA A 219 38.26 -4.50 -24.77
CA ALA A 219 38.69 -3.10 -24.91
C ALA A 219 39.83 -2.80 -25.92
N PHE A 220 40.86 -3.66 -26.02
CA PHE A 220 42.00 -3.62 -26.93
C PHE A 220 42.29 -5.03 -27.50
N ILE A 221 42.92 -5.09 -28.69
CA ILE A 221 43.10 -6.31 -29.50
C ILE A 221 43.92 -7.41 -28.79
N THR A 222 44.67 -7.09 -27.73
CA THR A 222 45.57 -8.01 -27.02
C THR A 222 45.15 -8.33 -25.59
N ASN A 223 43.89 -8.12 -25.22
CA ASN A 223 43.38 -8.50 -23.91
C ASN A 223 43.11 -10.02 -23.84
N GLY A 224 43.57 -10.64 -22.75
CA GLY A 224 43.51 -12.09 -22.48
C GLY A 224 42.22 -12.57 -21.82
N ASP A 225 41.23 -11.71 -21.76
CA ASP A 225 39.91 -11.99 -21.20
C ASP A 225 39.21 -13.16 -21.91
N SER A 226 38.71 -14.07 -21.07
CA SER A 226 38.20 -15.39 -21.41
C SER A 226 36.87 -15.76 -20.75
N GLY A 227 36.24 -14.84 -20.00
CA GLY A 227 34.98 -15.10 -19.27
C GLY A 227 34.92 -14.43 -17.90
N GLU A 228 33.89 -14.73 -17.11
CA GLU A 228 33.74 -14.13 -15.79
C GLU A 228 33.33 -15.11 -14.69
N GLU A 229 33.85 -14.87 -13.49
CA GLU A 229 33.37 -15.54 -12.27
C GLU A 229 32.09 -14.84 -11.78
N ILE A 230 30.95 -15.44 -12.12
CA ILE A 230 29.63 -14.93 -11.75
C ILE A 230 29.19 -15.55 -10.42
N THR A 231 28.82 -14.70 -9.48
CA THR A 231 28.16 -15.06 -8.23
C THR A 231 26.68 -14.72 -8.31
N LEU A 232 25.81 -15.71 -8.15
CA LEU A 232 24.37 -15.50 -8.00
C LEU A 232 23.97 -15.81 -6.56
N MET A 233 23.22 -14.91 -5.94
CA MET A 233 22.77 -15.02 -4.55
C MET A 233 21.25 -15.03 -4.49
N MET A 234 20.71 -15.98 -3.73
CA MET A 234 19.32 -16.01 -3.29
C MET A 234 19.26 -15.60 -1.82
N ARG A 235 18.41 -14.62 -1.50
CA ARG A 235 18.02 -14.29 -0.14
C ARG A 235 16.53 -14.55 0.03
N TYR A 236 16.15 -15.32 1.03
CA TYR A 236 14.74 -15.54 1.36
C TYR A 236 14.47 -15.30 2.84
N ASN A 237 13.21 -15.04 3.18
CA ASN A 237 12.76 -14.95 4.56
C ASN A 237 11.73 -16.04 4.85
N THR A 238 11.74 -16.60 6.05
CA THR A 238 10.69 -17.46 6.60
C THR A 238 9.95 -16.72 7.71
N LEU A 239 8.68 -17.08 7.94
CA LEU A 239 7.89 -16.52 9.02
C LEU A 239 8.22 -17.24 10.34
N VAL A 240 8.68 -16.50 11.35
CA VAL A 240 8.95 -17.05 12.69
C VAL A 240 7.71 -16.95 13.56
N SER A 241 7.14 -15.76 13.65
CA SER A 241 5.98 -15.47 14.49
C SER A 241 5.22 -14.26 13.97
N TYR A 242 3.95 -14.17 14.37
CA TYR A 242 3.15 -12.97 14.21
C TYR A 242 2.26 -12.78 15.44
N ASP A 243 1.95 -11.53 15.77
CA ASP A 243 1.06 -11.16 16.85
C ASP A 243 0.13 -10.04 16.41
N LEU A 244 -1.18 -10.22 16.62
CA LEU A 244 -2.21 -9.27 16.25
C LEU A 244 -2.91 -8.79 17.52
N THR A 245 -2.68 -7.52 17.87
CA THR A 245 -3.18 -6.90 19.10
C THR A 245 -4.10 -5.74 18.78
N GLU A 246 -5.07 -5.50 19.65
CA GLU A 246 -5.90 -4.30 19.58
C GLU A 246 -5.07 -3.10 20.10
N ALA A 247 -5.01 -2.01 19.32
CA ALA A 247 -4.34 -0.78 19.70
C ALA A 247 -5.27 0.01 20.65
N GLU A 248 -4.86 0.14 21.91
CA GLU A 248 -5.55 0.95 22.93
C GLU A 248 -5.50 2.45 22.66
#